data_AF-A0A353Y0I9-F1
#
_entry.id   AF-A0A353Y0I9-F1
#
_cell.length_a   1.000
_cell.length_b   1.000
_cell.length_c   1.000
_cell.angle_alpha   90.00
_cell.angle_beta   90.00
_cell.angle_gamma   90.00
#
_symmetry.space_group_name_H-M   'P 1'
#
loop_
_entity.id
_entity.type
_entity.pdbx_description
1 polymer ?
#
loop_
_entity_poly.entity_id
_entity_poly.type
_entity_poly.pdbx_seq_one_letter_code
_entity_poly.pdbx_strand_id
1 'polypeptide(L)'
;GYGAALDVTCEGVPVSSNKIYSYDVVQGVTQDCSVADALIHGETLLALHHGEWRYARERYEAKLLMRRLIDHSMEYKPLKSRELFR
;
A
#
# COMPACT_ATOMS: atom_id res chain seq x y z
N GLY A 1 -13.47 6.55 -3.61
CA GLY A 1 -12.16 7.04 -4.05
C GLY A 1 -11.18 6.69 -2.96
N TYR A 2 -10.34 5.68 -3.20
CA TYR A 2 -9.32 5.26 -2.25
C TYR A 2 -8.20 6.31 -2.27
N GLY A 3 -8.41 7.41 -1.56
CA GLY A 3 -7.44 8.48 -1.36
C GLY A 3 -6.41 8.09 -0.31
N ALA A 4 -5.70 6.98 -0.55
CA ALA A 4 -4.48 6.73 0.20
C ALA A 4 -3.46 7.77 -0.29
N ALA A 5 -3.11 8.72 0.58
CA ALA A 5 -2.00 9.61 0.31
C ALA A 5 -0.74 8.74 0.22
N LEU A 6 -0.09 8.75 -0.94
CA LEU A 6 1.15 8.03 -1.19
C LEU A 6 2.37 8.96 -1.00
N ASP A 7 2.13 10.27 -0.93
CA ASP A 7 3.16 11.28 -0.63
C ASP A 7 3.24 11.60 0.87
N VAL A 8 2.27 11.16 1.68
CA VAL A 8 2.21 11.38 3.13
C VAL A 8 1.90 10.06 3.84
N THR A 9 2.58 9.81 4.96
CA THR A 9 2.28 8.67 5.84
C THR A 9 0.96 8.85 6.59
N CYS A 10 0.44 7.79 7.18
CA CYS A 10 -0.76 7.84 8.04
C CYS A 10 -0.63 8.83 9.23
N GLU A 11 0.60 9.13 9.65
CA GLU A 11 0.93 10.11 10.70
C GLU A 11 0.96 11.56 10.19
N GLY A 12 0.75 11.81 8.90
CA GLY A 12 0.83 13.14 8.31
C GLY A 12 2.26 13.57 7.95
N VAL A 13 3.22 12.65 7.92
CA VAL A 13 4.64 12.94 7.62
C VAL A 13 4.90 12.73 6.12
N PRO A 14 5.57 13.66 5.43
CA PRO A 14 5.87 13.49 4.01
C PRO A 14 6.83 12.31 3.77
N VAL A 15 6.53 11.55 2.72
CA VAL A 15 7.31 10.41 2.25
C VAL A 15 8.61 10.92 1.61
N SER A 16 9.72 10.33 2.04
CA SER A 16 11.07 10.65 1.53
C SER A 16 11.53 9.58 0.56
N SER A 17 12.03 9.98 -0.62
CA SER A 17 12.48 9.03 -1.65
C SER A 17 13.55 8.05 -1.16
N ASN A 18 14.44 8.50 -0.27
CA ASN A 18 15.56 7.72 0.26
C ASN A 18 15.22 6.83 1.47
N LYS A 19 13.94 6.71 1.83
CA LYS A 19 13.47 5.87 2.94
C LYS A 19 12.62 4.72 2.41
N ILE A 20 12.57 3.64 3.19
CA ILE A 20 11.68 2.52 2.94
C ILE A 20 10.48 2.68 3.87
N TYR A 21 9.30 2.44 3.32
CA TYR A 21 8.04 2.51 4.01
C TYR A 21 7.31 1.19 3.88
N SER A 22 6.39 1.01 4.79
CA SER A 22 5.46 -0.08 4.84
C SER A 22 4.13 0.37 4.25
N TYR A 23 3.49 -0.48 3.46
CA TYR A 23 2.15 -0.22 2.97
C TYR A 23 1.19 -1.24 3.55
N ASP A 24 0.22 -0.72 4.30
CA ASP A 24 -0.91 -1.47 4.82
C ASP A 24 -2.18 -1.12 4.03
N VAL A 25 -3.00 -2.13 3.75
CA VAL A 25 -4.20 -1.97 2.92
C VAL A 25 -5.33 -1.24 3.65
N VAL A 26 -5.27 -1.20 4.99
CA VAL A 26 -6.28 -0.58 5.88
C VAL A 26 -5.83 0.81 6.34
N GLN A 27 -4.56 0.97 6.74
CA GLN A 27 -3.99 2.20 7.28
C GLN A 27 -3.25 3.06 6.23
N GLY A 28 -2.79 2.47 5.12
CA GLY A 28 -1.99 3.15 4.11
C GLY A 28 -0.48 3.08 4.38
N VAL A 29 0.26 4.15 4.04
CA VAL A 29 1.72 4.19 4.18
C VAL A 29 2.11 4.45 5.63
N THR A 30 2.91 3.55 6.21
CA THR A 30 3.48 3.65 7.57
C THR A 30 5.00 3.54 7.54
N GLN A 31 5.68 4.14 8.52
CA GLN A 31 7.13 3.97 8.70
C GLN A 31 7.47 2.69 9.48
N ASP A 32 6.47 2.06 10.08
CA ASP A 32 6.66 0.89 10.90
C ASP A 32 6.76 -0.37 10.03
N CYS A 33 7.94 -1.00 10.04
CA CYS A 33 8.21 -2.23 9.30
C CYS A 33 7.72 -3.50 10.00
N SER A 34 7.22 -3.40 11.24
CA SER A 34 6.91 -4.59 12.05
C SER A 34 5.56 -5.21 11.73
N VAL A 35 4.64 -4.47 11.11
CA VAL A 35 3.25 -4.91 10.86
C VAL A 35 2.85 -4.91 9.38
N ALA A 36 3.81 -4.79 8.47
CA ALA A 36 3.53 -4.45 7.08
C ALA A 36 3.34 -5.64 6.15
N ASP A 37 2.32 -5.55 5.30
CA ASP A 37 2.08 -6.47 4.18
C ASP A 37 3.14 -6.32 3.08
N ALA A 38 3.65 -5.10 2.87
CA ALA A 38 4.67 -4.82 1.87
C ALA A 38 5.61 -3.68 2.26
N LEU A 39 6.88 -3.87 1.91
CA LEU A 39 7.93 -2.86 2.02
C LEU A 39 8.15 -2.24 0.63
N ILE A 40 8.07 -0.91 0.55
CA ILE A 40 8.18 -0.15 -0.68
C ILE A 40 9.07 1.07 -0.44
N HIS A 41 9.89 1.44 -1.42
CA HIS A 41 10.69 2.65 -1.34
C HIS A 41 9.80 3.90 -1.47
N GLY A 42 10.15 4.96 -0.75
CA GLY A 42 9.47 6.24 -0.87
C GLY A 42 9.54 6.79 -2.29
N GLU A 43 10.60 6.51 -3.04
CA GLU A 43 10.70 6.85 -4.46
C GLU A 43 9.59 6.19 -5.27
N THR A 44 9.35 4.90 -5.06
CA THR A 44 8.26 4.15 -5.70
C THR A 44 6.88 4.67 -5.29
N LEU A 45 6.69 5.06 -4.02
CA LEU A 45 5.43 5.63 -3.55
C LEU A 45 5.14 6.97 -4.22
N LEU A 46 6.15 7.83 -4.34
CA LEU A 46 6.05 9.10 -5.06
C LEU A 46 5.81 8.86 -6.57
N ALA A 47 6.50 7.90 -7.18
CA ALA A 47 6.28 7.49 -8.56
C ALA A 47 4.84 6.99 -8.80
N LEU A 48 4.30 6.19 -7.87
CA LEU A 48 2.90 5.75 -7.87
C LEU A 48 1.92 6.91 -7.71
N HIS A 49 2.22 7.87 -6.83
CA HIS A 49 1.41 9.08 -6.64
C HIS A 49 1.33 9.92 -7.92
N HIS A 50 2.48 10.14 -8.57
CA HIS A 50 2.57 10.92 -9.79
C HIS A 50 2.10 10.16 -11.04
N GLY A 51 1.96 8.83 -10.96
CA GLY A 51 1.68 7.98 -12.13
C GLY A 51 2.85 7.88 -13.12
N GLU A 52 4.05 8.29 -12.70
CA GLU A 52 5.26 8.27 -13.51
C GLU A 52 6.27 7.28 -12.92
N TRP A 53 6.41 6.11 -13.55
CA TRP A 53 7.43 5.14 -13.19
C TRP A 53 8.64 5.26 -14.13
N ARG A 54 9.73 5.83 -13.62
CA ARG A 54 11.00 6.00 -14.32
C ARG A 54 11.87 4.76 -14.27
N TYR A 55 11.76 3.96 -13.21
CA TYR A 55 12.66 2.82 -12.99
C TYR A 55 11.92 1.48 -13.01
N ALA A 56 12.61 0.44 -13.48
CA ALA A 56 12.09 -0.93 -13.48
C ALA A 56 11.76 -1.44 -12.07
N ARG A 57 12.51 -0.96 -11.05
CA ARG A 57 12.27 -1.24 -9.64
C ARG A 57 10.89 -0.76 -9.19
N GLU A 58 10.52 0.47 -9.51
CA GLU A 58 9.25 1.06 -9.09
C GLU A 58 8.07 0.26 -9.64
N ARG A 59 8.15 -0.18 -10.90
CA ARG A 59 7.12 -1.02 -11.52
C ARG A 59 7.04 -2.40 -10.88
N TYR A 60 8.18 -2.99 -10.54
CA TYR A 60 8.22 -4.28 -9.87
C TYR A 60 7.59 -4.21 -8.48
N GLU A 61 7.96 -3.20 -7.69
CA GLU A 61 7.40 -2.96 -6.35
C GLU A 61 5.91 -2.63 -6.41
N ALA A 62 5.48 -1.76 -7.33
CA ALA A 62 4.07 -1.47 -7.57
C ALA A 62 3.27 -2.73 -7.95
N LYS A 63 3.81 -3.57 -8.84
CA LYS A 63 3.16 -4.81 -9.25
C LYS A 63 3.07 -5.80 -8.08
N LEU A 64 4.12 -5.90 -7.27
CA LEU A 64 4.15 -6.75 -6.09
C LEU A 64 3.09 -6.29 -5.08
N LEU A 65 2.99 -4.99 -4.84
CA LEU A 65 1.97 -4.38 -3.99
C LEU A 65 0.56 -4.71 -4.47
N MET A 66 0.27 -4.45 -5.75
CA MET A 66 -1.04 -4.74 -6.34
C MET A 66 -1.37 -6.23 -6.23
N ARG A 67 -0.38 -7.10 -6.43
CA ARG A 67 -0.57 -8.54 -6.28
C ARG A 67 -0.93 -8.90 -4.85
N ARG A 68 -0.20 -8.39 -3.86
CA ARG A 68 -0.49 -8.60 -2.43
C ARG A 68 -1.84 -8.03 -2.00
N LEU A 69 -2.20 -6.84 -2.48
CA LEU A 69 -3.53 -6.25 -2.27
C LEU A 69 -4.64 -7.18 -2.77
N ILE A 70 -4.48 -7.75 -3.97
CA ILE A 70 -5.43 -8.71 -4.54
C ILE A 70 -5.45 -9.99 -3.70
N ASP A 71 -4.29 -10.58 -3.41
CA ASP A 71 -4.17 -11.80 -2.61
C ASP A 71 -4.81 -11.59 -1.21
N HIS A 72 -4.46 -10.54 -0.48
CA HIS A 72 -5.04 -10.20 0.82
C HIS A 72 -6.56 -9.89 0.73
N SER A 73 -7.04 -9.26 -0.35
CA SER A 73 -8.49 -9.06 -0.55
C SER A 73 -9.25 -10.37 -0.81
N MET A 74 -8.56 -11.39 -1.29
CA MET A 74 -9.11 -12.74 -1.52
C MET A 74 -9.03 -13.61 -0.28
N GLU A 75 -7.97 -13.49 0.52
CA GLU A 75 -7.77 -14.23 1.78
C GLU A 75 -8.69 -13.70 2.90
N TYR A 76 -9.02 -12.42 2.91
CA TYR A 76 -9.93 -11.81 3.89
C TYR A 76 -11.42 -11.87 3.49
N LYS A 77 -11.82 -13.00 2.90
CA LYS A 77 -13.24 -13.30 2.70
C LYS A 77 -13.67 -14.56 3.47
N PRO A 78 -13.80 -14.53 4.81
CA PRO A 78 -14.93 -15.24 5.37
C PRO A 78 -16.16 -14.47 4.88
N LEU A 79 -17.04 -15.13 4.12
CA LEU A 79 -18.40 -14.63 3.90
C LEU A 79 -19.06 -14.35 5.27
N LYS A 80 -18.92 -13.15 5.82
CA LYS A 80 -19.82 -12.60 6.84
C LYS A 80 -21.10 -12.05 6.19
N SER A 81 -21.62 -12.78 5.20
CA SER A 81 -23.00 -12.62 4.73
C SER A 81 -23.88 -13.73 5.33
N ARG A 82 -23.74 -13.96 6.65
CA ARG A 82 -24.62 -14.84 7.43
C ARG A 82 -25.28 -14.12 8.61
N GLU A 83 -25.40 -12.79 8.57
CA GLU A 83 -26.14 -12.01 9.59
C GLU A 83 -27.19 -11.05 8.99
N LEU A 84 -27.61 -11.26 7.73
CA LEU A 84 -28.69 -10.48 7.11
C LEU A 84 -29.88 -11.35 6.65
N PHE A 85 -30.27 -12.33 7.47
CA PHE A 85 -31.58 -12.96 7.38
C PHE A 85 -32.22 -13.02 8.77
N ARG A 86 -32.87 -11.92 9.16
CA ARG A 86 -34.03 -11.93 10.04
C ARG A 86 -35.02 -10.91 9.54
#